data_AF-A0A0Q8CZJ6-F1
#
_entry.id   AF-A0A0Q8CZJ6-F1
#
_cell.length_a   1.000
_cell.length_b   1.000
_cell.length_c   1.000
_cell.angle_alpha   90.00
_cell.angle_beta   90.00
_cell.angle_gamma   90.00
#
_symmetry.space_group_name_H-M   'P 1'
#
loop_
_entity.id
_entity.type
_entity.pdbx_description
1 polymer ?
#
loop_
_entity_poly.entity_id
_entity_poly.type
_entity_poly.pdbx_seq_one_letter_code
_entity_poly.pdbx_strand_id
1 'polypeptide(L)'
;MFAALCIAGSALAPGSVLADEGAPAIPTDCPPPSQRPRPPAQPRPDIKEPKTVVLVIALDRCGQAGEIVVEQGSGIAALDEAASEAARSWRFNPSPEGPSRVRVPVEFLPRQESTVPGAAEPSLDKLRAQYQAMQVARVAARADRTVEGFIPDPQPLAHETIAASLAMLEREAKLQPDSPPGTRVYVRADGLDITQWTLFDEGWAFVPALIRQRLVSDGGNAFMLSRGLCEAKRAGECARFEDFMRSMPRQETRPPPPPLPPES
;
A
#
# COMPACT_ATOMS: atom_id res chain seq x y z
N MET A 1 51.66 -61.27 -33.15
CA MET A 1 52.27 -60.88 -34.44
C MET A 1 51.86 -59.42 -34.68
N PHE A 2 52.84 -58.52 -34.72
CA PHE A 2 52.80 -57.05 -34.91
C PHE A 2 52.02 -56.19 -33.89
N ALA A 3 52.42 -54.98 -33.49
CA ALA A 3 53.69 -54.27 -33.32
C ALA A 3 53.31 -52.81 -32.95
N ALA A 4 53.99 -52.24 -31.94
CA ALA A 4 54.42 -50.82 -31.77
C ALA A 4 53.36 -49.68 -31.86
N LEU A 5 53.48 -48.46 -31.30
CA LEU A 5 54.60 -47.67 -30.79
C LEU A 5 54.04 -46.38 -30.12
N CYS A 6 54.62 -45.95 -28.96
CA CYS A 6 54.89 -44.57 -28.47
C CYS A 6 53.77 -43.50 -28.33
N ILE A 7 53.84 -42.42 -27.52
CA ILE A 7 54.68 -41.87 -26.44
C ILE A 7 53.91 -40.68 -25.82
N ALA A 8 54.16 -40.43 -24.52
CA ALA A 8 54.12 -39.18 -23.72
C ALA A 8 52.83 -38.39 -23.44
N GLY A 9 52.73 -38.01 -22.17
CA GLY A 9 51.97 -36.86 -21.68
C GLY A 9 51.89 -36.85 -20.16
N SER A 10 52.91 -36.33 -19.48
CA SER A 10 53.03 -36.20 -18.03
C SER A 10 51.82 -35.49 -17.39
N ALA A 11 51.26 -36.07 -16.32
CA ALA A 11 50.42 -35.35 -15.38
C ALA A 11 51.09 -35.37 -14.00
N LEU A 12 51.66 -34.22 -13.62
CA LEU A 12 52.08 -33.92 -12.25
C LEU A 12 50.83 -33.92 -11.36
N ALA A 13 50.92 -34.61 -10.23
CA ALA A 13 49.92 -34.59 -9.18
C ALA A 13 49.76 -33.17 -8.60
N PRO A 14 48.54 -32.76 -8.22
CA PRO A 14 48.31 -31.47 -7.57
C PRO A 14 48.90 -31.50 -6.16
N GLY A 15 49.86 -30.61 -5.92
CA GLY A 15 50.33 -30.26 -4.59
C GLY A 15 49.22 -29.55 -3.81
N SER A 16 49.08 -30.01 -2.57
CA SER A 16 48.32 -29.50 -1.43
C SER A 16 47.76 -28.07 -1.54
N VAL A 17 46.44 -28.01 -1.38
CA VAL A 17 45.69 -26.83 -0.93
C VAL A 17 46.21 -26.45 0.44
N LEU A 18 46.87 -25.29 0.55
CA LEU A 18 46.89 -24.55 1.79
C LEU A 18 45.49 -23.96 1.94
N ALA A 19 44.73 -24.52 2.89
CA ALA A 19 43.53 -23.88 3.38
C ALA A 19 43.96 -22.56 4.04
N ASP A 20 43.64 -21.45 3.38
CA ASP A 20 43.65 -20.14 4.02
C ASP A 20 42.41 -20.06 4.91
N GLU A 21 42.66 -20.20 6.20
CA GLU A 21 41.72 -19.96 7.29
C GLU A 21 41.58 -18.44 7.42
N GLY A 22 40.36 -17.91 7.23
CA GLY A 22 40.04 -16.56 7.72
C GLY A 22 39.43 -15.57 6.73
N ALA A 23 38.48 -15.98 5.87
CA ALA A 23 37.46 -15.03 5.44
C ALA A 23 36.44 -14.87 6.58
N PRO A 24 36.27 -13.70 7.21
CA PRO A 24 35.30 -13.53 8.28
C PRO A 24 33.89 -13.80 7.73
N ALA A 25 33.28 -14.88 8.23
CA ALA A 25 31.91 -15.23 7.90
C ALA A 25 30.96 -14.16 8.47
N ILE A 26 29.95 -13.76 7.69
CA ILE A 26 28.88 -12.89 8.15
C ILE A 26 28.28 -13.50 9.43
N PRO A 27 28.13 -12.74 10.53
CA PRO A 27 27.56 -13.29 11.76
C PRO A 27 26.13 -13.79 11.52
N THR A 28 25.88 -15.08 11.76
CA THR A 28 24.57 -15.74 11.54
C THR A 28 23.47 -15.26 12.48
N ASP A 29 23.81 -14.51 13.53
CA ASP A 29 22.86 -13.97 14.51
C ASP A 29 22.33 -12.56 14.16
N CYS A 30 22.69 -12.00 12.99
CA CYS A 30 22.24 -10.67 12.61
C CYS A 30 20.84 -10.68 11.96
N PRO A 31 19.94 -9.74 12.34
CA PRO A 31 18.64 -9.61 11.71
C PRO A 31 18.76 -9.21 10.23
N PRO A 32 17.78 -9.55 9.38
CA PRO A 32 17.83 -9.24 7.95
C PRO A 32 17.96 -7.71 7.72
N PRO A 33 18.71 -7.29 6.68
CA PRO A 33 18.94 -5.87 6.38
C PRO A 33 17.62 -5.16 6.04
N SER A 34 17.50 -3.88 6.44
CA SER A 34 16.38 -3.04 6.01
C SER A 34 16.62 -2.59 4.57
N GLN A 35 15.84 -3.10 3.62
CA GLN A 35 16.19 -3.05 2.20
C GLN A 35 16.17 -1.65 1.55
N ARG A 36 15.79 -0.57 2.23
CA ARG A 36 15.85 0.78 1.66
C ARG A 36 16.07 1.85 2.75
N PRO A 37 16.95 2.85 2.52
CA PRO A 37 16.94 4.08 3.29
C PRO A 37 15.52 4.66 3.26
N ARG A 38 14.84 4.69 4.41
CA ARG A 38 13.53 5.33 4.51
C ARG A 38 13.76 6.84 4.38
N PRO A 39 13.03 7.55 3.49
CA PRO A 39 13.12 9.01 3.45
C PRO A 39 12.80 9.59 4.84
N PRO A 40 13.48 10.67 5.27
CA PRO A 40 13.19 11.31 6.55
C PRO A 40 11.71 11.63 6.72
N ALA A 41 11.19 11.36 7.91
CA ALA A 41 9.84 11.73 8.30
C ALA A 41 9.84 13.18 8.82
N GLN A 42 8.96 14.02 8.26
CA GLN A 42 8.58 15.37 8.72
C GLN A 42 9.57 16.53 8.47
N PRO A 43 9.06 17.76 8.60
CA PRO A 43 8.54 18.58 7.51
C PRO A 43 9.66 19.10 6.59
N ARG A 44 9.47 18.98 5.28
CA ARG A 44 10.43 19.50 4.30
C ARG A 44 10.27 21.03 4.18
N PRO A 45 11.29 21.84 4.48
CA PRO A 45 11.30 23.23 4.04
C PRO A 45 11.11 23.30 2.52
N ASP A 46 10.39 24.31 2.04
CA ASP A 46 10.14 24.50 0.61
C ASP A 46 11.45 24.85 -0.12
N ILE A 47 12.13 23.81 -0.63
CA ILE A 47 13.34 23.96 -1.43
C ILE A 47 12.96 24.07 -2.91
N LYS A 48 13.59 25.03 -3.61
CA LYS A 48 13.37 25.27 -5.05
C LYS A 48 14.30 24.44 -5.93
N GLU A 49 15.41 23.99 -5.39
CA GLU A 49 16.45 23.23 -6.08
C GLU A 49 16.79 21.97 -5.26
N PRO A 50 17.22 20.87 -5.90
CA PRO A 50 17.72 19.70 -5.19
C PRO A 50 18.84 20.08 -4.23
N LYS A 51 18.80 19.49 -3.02
CA LYS A 51 19.83 19.65 -2.00
C LYS A 51 20.33 18.28 -1.57
N THR A 52 21.63 18.17 -1.33
CA THR A 52 22.24 16.89 -0.93
C THR A 52 22.96 17.05 0.39
N VAL A 53 22.73 16.09 1.29
CA VAL A 53 23.48 15.94 2.55
C VAL A 53 24.33 14.67 2.44
N VAL A 54 25.63 14.76 2.67
CA VAL A 54 26.51 13.60 2.69
C VAL A 54 26.74 13.18 4.14
N LEU A 55 26.30 11.98 4.48
CA LEU A 55 26.48 11.38 5.80
C LEU A 55 27.62 10.36 5.78
N VAL A 56 28.45 10.40 6.81
CA VAL A 56 29.39 9.32 7.15
C VAL A 56 28.79 8.56 8.33
N ILE A 57 28.52 7.27 8.13
CA ILE A 57 27.86 6.43 9.12
C ILE A 57 28.80 5.31 9.53
N ALA A 58 29.09 5.20 10.82
CA ALA A 58 29.75 4.04 11.39
C ALA A 58 28.75 2.90 11.55
N LEU A 59 29.09 1.71 11.06
CA LEU A 59 28.28 0.52 11.15
C LEU A 59 28.82 -0.43 12.22
N ASP A 60 27.93 -1.07 12.95
CA ASP A 60 28.30 -2.20 13.82
C ASP A 60 28.52 -3.49 13.02
N ARG A 61 28.88 -4.58 13.71
CA ARG A 61 29.11 -5.91 13.12
C ARG A 61 27.90 -6.50 12.39
N CYS A 62 26.69 -5.99 12.65
CA CYS A 62 25.43 -6.40 12.02
C CYS A 62 24.92 -5.36 11.00
N GLY A 63 25.72 -4.36 10.66
CA GLY A 63 25.35 -3.31 9.71
C GLY A 63 24.36 -2.28 10.26
N GLN A 64 24.12 -2.24 11.58
CA GLN A 64 23.30 -1.19 12.19
C GLN A 64 24.06 0.14 12.16
N ALA A 65 23.37 1.22 11.76
CA ALA A 65 23.88 2.57 11.88
C ALA A 65 24.12 2.94 13.36
N GLY A 66 25.35 3.34 13.68
CA GLY A 66 25.78 3.82 14.99
C GLY A 66 26.04 5.33 14.96
N GLU A 67 27.31 5.72 15.03
CA GLU A 67 27.72 7.13 14.93
C GLU A 67 27.43 7.67 13.51
N ILE A 68 26.76 8.82 13.43
CA ILE A 68 26.40 9.49 12.18
C ILE A 68 26.99 10.90 12.21
N VAL A 69 27.76 11.24 11.19
CA VAL A 69 28.39 12.56 11.04
C VAL A 69 27.97 13.15 9.70
N VAL A 70 27.59 14.43 9.71
CA VAL A 70 27.37 15.19 8.48
C VAL A 70 28.73 15.63 7.94
N GLU A 71 29.16 15.02 6.83
CA GLU A 71 30.40 15.40 6.14
C GLU A 71 30.18 16.64 5.27
N GLN A 72 29.03 16.70 4.59
CA GLN A 72 28.62 17.83 3.77
C GLN A 72 27.15 18.14 4.02
N GLY A 73 26.85 19.34 4.51
CA GLY A 73 25.48 19.81 4.72
C GLY A 73 24.83 20.34 3.44
N SER A 74 23.50 20.38 3.44
CA SER A 74 22.65 20.91 2.37
C SER A 74 22.63 22.44 2.30
N GLY A 75 23.14 23.12 3.34
CA GLY A 75 22.97 24.56 3.55
C GLY A 75 21.67 24.94 4.26
N ILE A 76 20.84 23.96 4.66
CA ILE A 76 19.61 24.16 5.41
C ILE A 76 19.64 23.22 6.63
N ALA A 77 19.76 23.79 7.84
CA ALA A 77 19.94 23.01 9.07
C ALA A 77 18.84 21.95 9.30
N ALA A 78 17.58 22.28 8.98
CA ALA A 78 16.46 21.35 9.11
C ALA A 78 16.59 20.10 8.21
N LEU A 79 17.20 20.22 7.02
CA LEU A 79 17.43 19.08 6.14
C LEU A 79 18.59 18.22 6.63
N ASP A 80 19.63 18.85 7.18
CA ASP A 80 20.80 18.16 7.73
C ASP A 80 20.42 17.34 8.98
N GLU A 81 19.55 17.90 9.84
CA GLU A 81 18.98 17.22 11.00
C GLU A 81 18.07 16.06 10.56
N ALA A 82 17.16 16.30 9.61
CA ALA A 82 16.26 15.27 9.10
C ALA A 82 17.04 14.10 8.47
N ALA A 83 18.10 14.37 7.68
CA ALA A 83 18.96 13.35 7.11
C ALA A 83 19.60 12.48 8.21
N SER A 84 20.11 13.13 9.26
CA SER A 84 20.77 12.45 10.38
C SER A 84 19.79 11.62 11.21
N GLU A 85 18.57 12.11 11.44
CA GLU A 85 17.52 11.38 12.15
C GLU A 85 17.06 10.14 11.37
N ALA A 86 16.83 10.28 10.06
CA ALA A 86 16.46 9.15 9.20
C ALA A 86 17.52 8.04 9.23
N ALA A 87 18.79 8.43 9.16
CA ALA A 87 19.92 7.52 9.12
C ALA A 87 20.04 6.62 10.36
N ARG A 88 19.52 7.04 11.53
CA ARG A 88 19.52 6.22 12.76
C ARG A 88 18.72 4.92 12.60
N SER A 89 17.74 4.89 11.70
CA SER A 89 16.90 3.73 11.47
C SER A 89 17.46 2.76 10.41
N TRP A 90 18.56 3.12 9.74
CA TRP A 90 19.08 2.32 8.63
C TRP A 90 19.89 1.13 9.12
N ARG A 91 19.73 0.01 8.42
CA ARG A 91 20.53 -1.20 8.55
C ARG A 91 21.06 -1.60 7.18
N PHE A 92 22.38 -1.65 7.07
CA PHE A 92 23.14 -2.05 5.90
C PHE A 92 23.49 -3.54 5.94
N ASN A 93 23.96 -4.08 4.83
CA ASN A 93 24.50 -5.45 4.83
C ASN A 93 25.76 -5.49 5.70
N PRO A 94 25.89 -6.46 6.62
CA PRO A 94 27.09 -6.63 7.42
C PRO A 94 28.31 -6.88 6.52
N SER A 95 29.40 -6.18 6.80
CA SER A 95 30.67 -6.41 6.11
C SER A 95 31.42 -7.56 6.78
N PRO A 96 31.98 -8.52 6.03
CA PRO A 96 32.85 -9.54 6.58
C PRO A 96 34.07 -8.88 7.28
N GLU A 97 34.59 -7.75 6.78
CA GLU A 97 35.78 -7.08 7.32
C GLU A 97 35.60 -6.36 8.67
N GLY A 98 34.42 -6.45 9.30
CA GLY A 98 34.13 -5.84 10.61
C GLY A 98 33.46 -4.46 10.50
N PRO A 99 33.42 -3.67 11.60
CA PRO A 99 32.74 -2.37 11.63
C PRO A 99 33.30 -1.45 10.55
N SER A 100 32.42 -1.02 9.65
CA SER A 100 32.77 -0.25 8.46
C SER A 100 32.16 1.15 8.52
N ARG A 101 32.77 2.11 7.81
CA ARG A 101 32.21 3.44 7.62
C ARG A 101 31.66 3.55 6.21
N VAL A 102 30.40 3.97 6.07
CA VAL A 102 29.77 4.17 4.77
C VAL A 102 29.48 5.65 4.54
N ARG A 103 29.71 6.10 3.31
CA ARG A 103 29.37 7.45 2.85
C ARG A 103 28.07 7.37 2.06
N VAL A 104 27.04 8.06 2.53
CA VAL A 104 25.69 8.01 1.95
C VAL A 104 25.24 9.41 1.57
N PRO A 105 25.08 9.71 0.27
CA PRO A 105 24.41 10.93 -0.16
C PRO A 105 22.89 10.80 0.06
N VAL A 106 22.31 11.78 0.73
CA VAL A 106 20.87 11.93 0.96
C VAL A 106 20.38 13.09 0.12
N GLU A 107 19.62 12.79 -0.93
CA GLU A 107 19.08 13.79 -1.83
C GLU A 107 17.67 14.23 -1.41
N PHE A 108 17.52 15.53 -1.22
CA PHE A 108 16.25 16.22 -1.05
C PHE A 108 15.86 16.87 -2.36
N LEU A 109 14.90 16.27 -3.04
CA LEU A 109 14.31 16.86 -4.22
C LEU A 109 13.34 17.99 -3.81
N PRO A 110 13.22 19.07 -4.62
CA PRO A 110 12.12 20.02 -4.52
C PRO A 110 10.81 19.27 -4.48
N ARG A 111 9.80 19.87 -3.84
CA ARG A 111 8.43 19.45 -4.07
C ARG A 111 8.20 19.61 -5.57
N GLN A 112 8.27 18.50 -6.32
CA GLN A 112 7.79 18.49 -7.68
C GLN A 112 6.28 18.72 -7.53
N GLU A 113 5.83 19.91 -7.90
CA GLU A 113 4.44 20.06 -8.32
C GLU A 113 4.28 19.02 -9.44
N SER A 114 3.54 17.96 -9.14
CA SER A 114 3.47 16.78 -9.99
C SER A 114 2.87 17.19 -11.33
N THR A 115 3.70 17.37 -12.34
CA THR A 115 3.28 17.58 -13.74
C THR A 115 3.05 16.26 -14.47
N VAL A 116 2.79 15.17 -13.74
CA VAL A 116 2.21 13.95 -14.33
C VAL A 116 0.75 14.26 -14.68
N PRO A 117 0.36 14.33 -15.96
CA PRO A 117 -1.04 14.47 -16.32
C PRO A 117 -1.75 13.19 -15.86
N GLY A 118 -2.55 13.28 -14.79
CA GLY A 118 -3.29 12.15 -14.23
C GLY A 118 -2.95 11.74 -12.78
N ALA A 119 -1.95 12.36 -12.14
CA ALA A 119 -1.75 12.27 -10.69
C ALA A 119 -1.77 13.67 -10.08
N ALA A 120 -2.84 14.43 -10.33
CA ALA A 120 -3.14 15.56 -9.48
C ALA A 120 -3.47 15.01 -8.09
N GLU A 121 -2.77 15.45 -7.03
CA GLU A 121 -3.37 15.38 -5.71
C GLU A 121 -4.77 15.98 -5.83
N PRO A 122 -5.83 15.31 -5.32
CA PRO A 122 -7.17 15.87 -5.44
C PRO A 122 -7.12 17.28 -4.87
N SER A 123 -7.57 18.27 -5.65
CA SER A 123 -7.60 19.65 -5.17
C SER A 123 -8.25 19.69 -3.80
N LEU A 124 -7.78 20.55 -2.89
CA LEU A 124 -8.33 20.61 -1.54
C LEU A 124 -9.86 20.79 -1.56
N ASP A 125 -10.37 21.50 -2.57
CA ASP A 125 -11.81 21.65 -2.82
C ASP A 125 -12.49 20.32 -3.20
N LYS A 126 -11.88 19.53 -4.09
CA LYS A 126 -12.39 18.18 -4.44
C LYS A 126 -12.38 17.28 -3.21
N LEU A 127 -11.28 17.28 -2.45
CA LEU A 127 -11.15 16.48 -1.24
C LEU A 127 -12.17 16.93 -0.17
N ARG A 128 -12.42 18.24 -0.04
CA ARG A 128 -13.44 18.80 0.85
C ARG A 128 -14.84 18.40 0.44
N ALA A 129 -15.17 18.46 -0.86
CA ALA A 129 -16.46 18.00 -1.37
C ALA A 129 -16.67 16.49 -1.10
N GLN A 130 -15.64 15.66 -1.32
CA GLN A 130 -15.68 14.23 -1.00
C GLN A 130 -15.83 13.98 0.50
N TYR A 131 -15.07 14.70 1.33
CA TYR A 131 -15.16 14.61 2.78
C TYR A 131 -16.56 15.00 3.28
N GLN A 132 -17.19 16.02 2.71
CA GLN A 132 -18.57 16.40 3.07
C GLN A 132 -19.59 15.34 2.62
N ALA A 133 -19.46 14.84 1.39
CA ALA A 133 -20.38 13.83 0.84
C ALA A 133 -20.33 12.48 1.56
N MET A 134 -19.21 12.16 2.22
CA MET A 134 -19.10 10.95 3.03
C MET A 134 -19.77 11.09 4.41
N GLN A 135 -20.03 12.31 4.89
CA GLN A 135 -20.58 12.49 6.24
C GLN A 135 -22.04 12.06 6.31
N VAL A 136 -22.37 11.26 7.33
CA VAL A 136 -23.73 10.80 7.63
C VAL A 136 -24.06 11.03 9.10
N ALA A 137 -25.34 10.92 9.43
CA ALA A 137 -25.78 10.97 10.82
C ALA A 137 -25.13 9.85 11.65
N ARG A 138 -24.89 10.12 12.94
CA ARG A 138 -24.30 9.16 13.86
C ARG A 138 -25.08 7.85 13.87
N VAL A 139 -24.37 6.76 13.58
CA VAL A 139 -24.90 5.41 13.71
C VAL A 139 -24.39 4.85 15.03
N ALA A 140 -25.27 4.27 15.84
CA ALA A 140 -24.88 3.69 17.12
C ALA A 140 -23.98 2.46 16.89
N ALA A 141 -22.67 2.68 16.87
CA ALA A 141 -21.70 1.59 16.96
C ALA A 141 -21.89 0.90 18.33
N ARG A 142 -21.92 -0.43 18.33
CA ARG A 142 -21.98 -1.17 19.60
C ARG A 142 -20.64 -1.09 20.32
N ALA A 143 -20.61 -1.49 21.59
CA ALA A 143 -19.39 -1.51 22.41
C ALA A 143 -18.23 -2.31 21.78
N ASP A 144 -18.54 -3.23 20.86
CA ASP A 144 -17.60 -4.06 20.11
C ASP A 144 -17.02 -3.39 18.85
N ARG A 145 -17.29 -2.10 18.60
CA ARG A 145 -16.85 -1.37 17.39
C ARG A 145 -17.40 -1.94 16.07
N THR A 146 -18.58 -2.56 16.12
CA THR A 146 -19.30 -3.01 14.93
C THR A 146 -20.60 -2.24 14.71
N VAL A 147 -21.00 -2.18 13.44
CA VAL A 147 -22.32 -1.69 13.00
C VAL A 147 -23.05 -2.79 12.23
N GLU A 148 -24.36 -2.61 12.02
CA GLU A 148 -25.15 -3.58 11.26
C GLU A 148 -24.56 -3.85 9.87
N GLY A 149 -24.66 -5.10 9.42
CA GLY A 149 -24.12 -5.54 8.13
C GLY A 149 -24.72 -4.75 6.97
N PHE A 150 -26.05 -4.63 6.98
CA PHE A 150 -26.80 -3.83 6.04
C PHE A 150 -27.32 -2.55 6.70
N ILE A 151 -26.79 -1.43 6.25
CA ILE A 151 -27.31 -0.09 6.56
C ILE A 151 -27.76 0.52 5.23
N PRO A 152 -29.03 0.92 5.07
CA PRO A 152 -29.54 1.38 3.80
C PRO A 152 -28.89 2.70 3.39
N ASP A 153 -28.36 2.77 2.17
CA ASP A 153 -27.92 4.02 1.56
C ASP A 153 -29.13 4.78 1.03
N PRO A 154 -29.39 6.02 1.50
CA PRO A 154 -30.48 6.84 0.98
C PRO A 154 -30.22 7.30 -0.46
N GLN A 155 -28.96 7.31 -0.92
CA GLN A 155 -28.65 7.71 -2.30
C GLN A 155 -29.16 6.66 -3.30
N PRO A 156 -29.90 7.06 -4.36
CA PRO A 156 -30.34 6.13 -5.39
C PRO A 156 -29.14 5.55 -6.15
N LEU A 157 -29.34 4.42 -6.83
CA LEU A 157 -28.35 3.92 -7.79
C LEU A 157 -28.31 4.86 -8.99
N ALA A 158 -27.14 5.00 -9.61
CA ALA A 158 -26.95 5.86 -10.78
C ALA A 158 -27.76 5.37 -12.00
N HIS A 159 -28.04 4.07 -12.05
CA HIS A 159 -28.79 3.44 -13.13
C HIS A 159 -29.86 2.51 -12.55
N GLU A 160 -31.01 2.49 -13.20
CA GLU A 160 -32.18 1.70 -12.77
C GLU A 160 -32.08 0.23 -13.18
N THR A 161 -31.16 -0.12 -14.09
CA THR A 161 -30.95 -1.49 -14.55
C THR A 161 -29.56 -2.02 -14.28
N ILE A 162 -29.46 -3.36 -14.12
CA ILE A 162 -28.17 -4.03 -13.92
C ILE A 162 -27.31 -3.91 -15.18
N ALA A 163 -27.91 -4.03 -16.36
CA ALA A 163 -27.20 -3.88 -17.63
C ALA A 163 -26.57 -2.49 -17.80
N ALA A 164 -27.32 -1.42 -17.50
CA ALA A 164 -26.79 -0.06 -17.58
C ALA A 164 -25.71 0.20 -16.50
N SER A 165 -25.92 -0.33 -15.29
CA SER A 165 -24.90 -0.29 -14.22
C SER A 165 -23.61 -0.97 -14.64
N LEU A 166 -23.68 -2.18 -15.22
CA LEU A 166 -22.51 -2.93 -15.66
C LEU A 166 -21.74 -2.18 -16.76
N ALA A 167 -22.44 -1.62 -17.75
CA ALA A 167 -21.81 -0.84 -18.80
C ALA A 167 -21.03 0.37 -18.26
N MET A 168 -21.52 1.02 -17.20
CA MET A 168 -20.78 2.08 -16.50
C MET A 168 -19.57 1.50 -15.73
N LEU A 169 -19.75 0.42 -14.98
CA LEU A 169 -18.69 -0.19 -14.17
C LEU A 169 -17.49 -0.64 -15.02
N GLU A 170 -17.73 -1.20 -16.19
CA GLU A 170 -16.67 -1.64 -17.11
C GLU A 170 -15.80 -0.49 -17.63
N ARG A 171 -16.31 0.76 -17.59
CA ARG A 171 -15.55 1.96 -17.99
C ARG A 171 -14.90 2.67 -16.82
N GLU A 172 -15.53 2.67 -15.65
CA GLU A 172 -15.24 3.61 -14.58
C GLU A 172 -14.73 2.94 -13.28
N ALA A 173 -14.86 1.63 -13.16
CA ALA A 173 -14.47 0.87 -11.97
C ALA A 173 -13.52 -0.27 -12.32
N LYS A 174 -12.73 -0.69 -11.33
CA LYS A 174 -11.81 -1.81 -11.47
C LYS A 174 -12.48 -3.10 -11.02
N LEU A 175 -12.55 -4.10 -11.90
CA LEU A 175 -12.93 -5.46 -11.53
C LEU A 175 -11.84 -6.05 -10.61
N GLN A 176 -12.28 -6.60 -9.48
CA GLN A 176 -11.39 -7.24 -8.51
C GLN A 176 -11.13 -8.70 -8.90
N PRO A 177 -9.86 -9.11 -9.07
CA PRO A 177 -9.51 -10.44 -9.55
C PRO A 177 -9.85 -11.55 -8.55
N ASP A 178 -10.00 -11.21 -7.27
CA ASP A 178 -10.31 -12.07 -6.13
C ASP A 178 -11.81 -12.01 -5.75
N SER A 179 -12.68 -11.70 -6.71
CA SER A 179 -14.13 -11.71 -6.48
C SER A 179 -14.60 -13.10 -6.01
N PRO A 180 -15.47 -13.17 -4.98
CA PRO A 180 -16.03 -14.44 -4.52
C PRO A 180 -16.75 -15.21 -5.64
N PRO A 181 -16.79 -16.56 -5.59
CA PRO A 181 -17.49 -17.37 -6.58
C PRO A 181 -18.95 -16.94 -6.79
N GLY A 182 -19.39 -16.89 -8.04
CA GLY A 182 -20.74 -16.42 -8.42
C GLY A 182 -20.96 -14.92 -8.21
N THR A 183 -19.88 -14.15 -8.03
CA THR A 183 -19.94 -12.69 -7.94
C THR A 183 -18.84 -12.03 -8.76
N ARG A 184 -19.10 -10.79 -9.18
CA ARG A 184 -18.09 -9.86 -9.71
C ARG A 184 -18.09 -8.60 -8.87
N VAL A 185 -16.94 -8.29 -8.27
CA VAL A 185 -16.77 -7.13 -7.41
C VAL A 185 -16.03 -6.05 -8.20
N TYR A 186 -16.67 -4.90 -8.40
CA TYR A 186 -16.09 -3.72 -9.01
C TYR A 186 -15.82 -2.68 -7.94
N VAL A 187 -14.65 -2.06 -7.93
CA VAL A 187 -14.28 -1.00 -6.98
C VAL A 187 -13.85 0.25 -7.73
N ARG A 188 -14.43 1.38 -7.35
CA ARG A 188 -13.97 2.71 -7.70
C ARG A 188 -13.42 3.39 -6.45
N ALA A 189 -12.17 3.80 -6.50
CA ALA A 189 -11.52 4.55 -5.44
C ALA A 189 -10.92 5.82 -6.03
N ASP A 190 -11.47 6.97 -5.65
CA ASP A 190 -10.98 8.30 -6.02
C ASP A 190 -10.89 9.17 -4.77
N GLY A 191 -9.69 9.26 -4.18
CA GLY A 191 -9.50 9.96 -2.91
C GLY A 191 -10.31 9.32 -1.79
N LEU A 192 -11.25 10.09 -1.22
CA LEU A 192 -12.15 9.61 -0.15
C LEU A 192 -13.44 8.96 -0.68
N ASP A 193 -13.76 9.13 -1.97
CA ASP A 193 -14.90 8.44 -2.58
C ASP A 193 -14.50 7.01 -2.93
N ILE A 194 -14.82 6.10 -2.02
CA ILE A 194 -14.67 4.65 -2.23
C ILE A 194 -16.06 4.05 -2.36
N THR A 195 -16.34 3.52 -3.54
CA THR A 195 -17.58 2.82 -3.84
C THR A 195 -17.27 1.44 -4.43
N GLN A 196 -17.94 0.43 -3.91
CA GLN A 196 -17.87 -0.95 -4.37
C GLN A 196 -19.23 -1.37 -4.94
N TRP A 197 -19.22 -2.20 -5.98
CA TRP A 197 -20.39 -2.87 -6.51
C TRP A 197 -20.14 -4.38 -6.53
N THR A 198 -21.06 -5.13 -5.94
CA THR A 198 -21.04 -6.60 -5.99
C THR A 198 -22.18 -7.06 -6.87
N LEU A 199 -21.85 -7.57 -8.05
CA LEU A 199 -22.78 -8.16 -9.00
C LEU A 199 -22.90 -9.66 -8.73
N PHE A 200 -24.13 -10.14 -8.64
CA PHE A 200 -24.49 -11.54 -8.47
C PHE A 200 -25.11 -12.01 -9.79
N ASP A 201 -24.39 -12.83 -10.54
CA ASP A 201 -24.78 -13.27 -11.89
C ASP A 201 -25.05 -14.76 -11.99
N GLU A 202 -24.45 -15.60 -11.14
CA GLU A 202 -24.70 -17.04 -11.11
C GLU A 202 -24.59 -17.66 -9.70
N GLY A 203 -25.20 -18.82 -9.50
CA GLY A 203 -25.04 -19.59 -8.24
C GLY A 203 -25.85 -19.09 -7.03
N TRP A 204 -26.59 -17.99 -7.16
CA TRP A 204 -27.45 -17.44 -6.09
C TRP A 204 -28.95 -17.63 -6.38
N ALA A 205 -29.75 -17.74 -5.32
CA ALA A 205 -31.21 -17.93 -5.41
C ALA A 205 -31.99 -16.67 -5.84
N PHE A 206 -31.28 -15.61 -6.24
CA PHE A 206 -31.82 -14.29 -6.50
C PHE A 206 -31.12 -13.55 -7.65
N VAL A 207 -30.51 -14.28 -8.59
CA VAL A 207 -29.84 -13.67 -9.75
C VAL A 207 -30.81 -13.20 -10.84
N PRO A 208 -30.49 -12.11 -11.58
CA PRO A 208 -29.37 -11.21 -11.34
C PRO A 208 -29.69 -10.16 -10.26
N ALA A 209 -28.68 -9.82 -9.47
CA ALA A 209 -28.77 -8.76 -8.46
C ALA A 209 -27.46 -7.98 -8.34
N LEU A 210 -27.53 -6.73 -7.88
CA LEU A 210 -26.40 -5.83 -7.71
C LEU A 210 -26.52 -5.13 -6.36
N ILE A 211 -25.41 -5.03 -5.63
CA ILE A 211 -25.33 -4.25 -4.40
C ILE A 211 -24.24 -3.20 -4.58
N ARG A 212 -24.60 -1.91 -4.44
CA ARG A 212 -23.64 -0.82 -4.27
C ARG A 212 -23.37 -0.62 -2.78
N GLN A 213 -22.10 -0.52 -2.41
CA GLN A 213 -21.64 -0.15 -1.09
C GLN A 213 -20.75 1.09 -1.18
N ARG A 214 -21.09 2.15 -0.43
CA ARG A 214 -20.34 3.40 -0.41
C ARG A 214 -19.75 3.63 0.97
N LEU A 215 -18.46 3.98 1.02
CA LEU A 215 -17.78 4.33 2.25
C LEU A 215 -18.30 5.68 2.77
N VAL A 216 -18.71 5.70 4.03
CA VAL A 216 -19.19 6.89 4.73
C VAL A 216 -18.52 7.03 6.09
N SER A 217 -18.67 8.19 6.71
CA SER A 217 -18.20 8.49 8.06
C SER A 217 -19.32 9.15 8.87
N ASP A 218 -19.41 8.79 10.15
CA ASP A 218 -20.30 9.46 11.11
C ASP A 218 -19.55 10.39 12.08
N GLY A 219 -18.30 10.71 11.75
CA GLY A 219 -17.37 11.51 12.53
C GLY A 219 -16.62 10.73 13.62
N GLY A 220 -17.10 9.54 14.01
CA GLY A 220 -16.38 8.64 14.92
C GLY A 220 -15.91 7.35 14.24
N ASN A 221 -16.65 6.89 13.23
CA ASN A 221 -16.47 5.61 12.56
C ASN A 221 -16.65 5.77 11.05
N ALA A 222 -15.90 4.99 10.28
CA ALA A 222 -16.13 4.76 8.86
C ALA A 222 -16.67 3.35 8.62
N PHE A 223 -17.69 3.25 7.76
CA PHE A 223 -18.43 2.02 7.43
C PHE A 223 -19.12 2.15 6.07
N MET A 224 -19.75 1.07 5.58
CA MET A 224 -20.42 1.06 4.28
C MET A 224 -21.93 1.22 4.40
N LEU A 225 -22.52 2.08 3.57
CA LEU A 225 -23.95 2.07 3.29
C LEU A 225 -24.24 1.26 2.02
N SER A 226 -25.33 0.50 2.02
CA SER A 226 -25.67 -0.45 0.97
C SER A 226 -26.97 -0.08 0.24
N ARG A 227 -26.98 -0.19 -1.09
CA ARG A 227 -28.17 -0.07 -1.95
C ARG A 227 -28.23 -1.23 -2.93
N GLY A 228 -29.36 -1.95 -2.95
CA GLY A 228 -29.57 -3.11 -3.81
C GLY A 228 -30.43 -2.80 -5.04
N LEU A 229 -30.20 -3.57 -6.10
CA LEU A 229 -31.05 -3.69 -7.29
C LEU A 229 -31.20 -5.17 -7.63
N CYS A 230 -32.42 -5.66 -7.78
CA CYS A 230 -32.73 -7.03 -8.17
C CYS A 230 -33.60 -7.03 -9.42
N GLU A 231 -33.22 -7.81 -10.42
CA GLU A 231 -33.97 -7.99 -11.67
C GLU A 231 -34.30 -9.47 -11.92
N ALA A 232 -34.28 -10.28 -10.86
CA ALA A 232 -34.65 -11.67 -10.90
C ALA A 232 -36.11 -11.83 -11.35
N LYS A 233 -36.35 -12.74 -12.30
CA LYS A 233 -37.64 -12.84 -13.00
C LYS A 233 -38.67 -13.69 -12.26
N ARG A 234 -38.24 -14.62 -11.40
CA ARG A 234 -39.16 -15.55 -10.73
C ARG A 234 -39.68 -14.93 -9.44
N ALA A 235 -40.95 -15.21 -9.17
CA ALA A 235 -41.61 -14.74 -7.96
C ALA A 235 -40.83 -15.15 -6.70
N GLY A 236 -40.68 -14.20 -5.78
CA GLY A 236 -39.98 -14.39 -4.51
C GLY A 236 -38.45 -14.36 -4.57
N GLU A 237 -37.81 -14.30 -5.74
CA GLU A 237 -36.35 -14.19 -5.83
C GLU A 237 -35.84 -12.86 -5.28
N CYS A 238 -36.46 -11.73 -5.64
CA CYS A 238 -36.04 -10.45 -5.09
C CYS A 238 -36.34 -10.30 -3.59
N ALA A 239 -37.36 -10.98 -3.07
CA ALA A 239 -37.56 -11.05 -1.62
C ALA A 239 -36.40 -11.77 -0.93
N ARG A 240 -35.89 -12.88 -1.51
CA ARG A 240 -34.69 -13.57 -0.99
C ARG A 240 -33.44 -12.70 -1.08
N PHE A 241 -33.30 -11.87 -2.10
CA PHE A 241 -32.22 -10.89 -2.18
C PHE A 241 -32.30 -9.87 -1.04
N GLU A 242 -33.49 -9.35 -0.75
CA GLU A 242 -33.67 -8.43 0.37
C GLU A 242 -33.38 -9.10 1.72
N ASP A 243 -33.80 -10.35 1.91
CA ASP A 243 -33.48 -11.14 3.11
C ASP A 243 -31.97 -11.41 3.23
N PHE A 244 -31.31 -11.68 2.10
CA PHE A 244 -29.86 -11.80 2.03
C PHE A 244 -29.18 -10.48 2.46
N MET A 245 -29.63 -9.33 1.95
CA MET A 245 -29.10 -8.03 2.39
C MET A 245 -29.30 -7.84 3.89
N ARG A 246 -30.51 -8.08 4.42
CA ARG A 246 -30.80 -7.94 5.85
C ARG A 246 -30.00 -8.89 6.75
N SER A 247 -29.52 -10.01 6.22
CA SER A 247 -28.73 -11.01 6.94
C SER A 247 -27.21 -10.88 6.72
N MET A 248 -26.75 -9.81 6.06
CA MET A 248 -25.32 -9.55 5.88
C MET A 248 -24.58 -9.56 7.22
N PRO A 249 -23.36 -10.12 7.25
CA PRO A 249 -22.55 -10.09 8.45
C PRO A 249 -22.27 -8.64 8.83
N ARG A 250 -22.24 -8.43 10.15
CA ARG A 250 -21.81 -7.23 10.83
C ARG A 250 -20.53 -6.64 10.22
N GLN A 251 -20.48 -5.31 10.12
CA GLN A 251 -19.30 -4.61 9.63
C GLN A 251 -18.41 -4.19 10.81
N GLU A 252 -17.11 -4.40 10.67
CA GLU A 252 -16.12 -3.74 11.51
C GLU A 252 -15.99 -2.27 11.10
N THR A 253 -16.08 -1.38 12.08
CA THR A 253 -15.84 0.04 11.84
C THR A 253 -14.34 0.33 11.75
N ARG A 254 -13.98 1.30 10.91
CA ARG A 254 -12.62 1.82 10.82
C ARG A 254 -12.57 3.24 11.37
N PRO A 255 -11.40 3.74 11.81
CA PRO A 255 -11.23 5.16 12.08
C PRO A 255 -11.61 5.97 10.84
N PRO A 256 -12.34 7.09 10.98
CA PRO A 256 -12.66 7.94 9.85
C PRO A 256 -11.38 8.63 9.33
N PRO A 257 -11.38 9.08 8.06
CA PRO A 257 -10.30 9.94 7.58
C PRO A 257 -10.22 11.20 8.44
N PRO A 258 -9.00 11.74 8.66
CA PRO A 258 -8.83 12.92 9.50
C PRO A 258 -9.58 14.12 8.91
N PRO A 259 -10.10 15.02 9.77
CA PRO A 259 -10.74 16.24 9.30
C PRO A 259 -9.76 17.10 8.50
N LEU A 260 -10.27 17.71 7.44
CA LEU A 260 -9.50 18.62 6.60
C LEU A 260 -9.28 19.97 7.30
N PRO A 261 -8.15 20.65 7.04
CA PRO A 261 -7.91 21.98 7.59
C PRO A 261 -8.99 22.98 7.14
N PRO A 262 -9.30 23.99 7.98
CA PRO A 262 -10.28 25.02 7.67
C PRO A 262 -9.87 25.84 6.43
N GLU A 263 -10.84 26.48 5.79
CA GLU A 263 -10.57 27.50 4.77
C GLU A 263 -9.84 28.68 5.41
N SER A 264 -8.76 29.12 4.76
CA SER A 264 -7.95 30.29 5.15
C SER A 264 -8.60 31.60 4.73
#